data_AF-A0A8S3KJ76-F1
#
_entry.id   AF-A0A8S3KJ76-F1
#
_cell.length_a   1.000
_cell.length_b   1.000
_cell.length_c   1.000
_cell.angle_alpha   90.00
_cell.angle_beta   90.00
_cell.angle_gamma   90.00
#
_symmetry.space_group_name_H-M   'P 1'
#
loop_
_entity.id
_entity.type
_entity.pdbx_description
1 polymer ?
#
loop_
_entity_poly.entity_id
_entity_poly.type
_entity_poly.pdbx_seq_one_letter_code
_entity_poly.pdbx_strand_id
1 'polypeptide(L)'
;SGHGAYFADNPSVSHRYTEANPDDNTRVIYYNKVVLGNESILQVQNNDLMSAPKGYHSTHGQSPGQLDNDEYIVYRYGQALPYLRITYIG
;
A
#
# COMPACT_ATOMS: atom_id res chain seq x y z
N SER A 1 -9.25 6.24 -6.63
CA SER A 1 -8.24 5.19 -6.44
C SER A 1 -8.62 4.01 -7.31
N GLY A 2 -7.65 3.35 -7.94
CA GLY A 2 -7.86 2.11 -8.68
C GLY A 2 -8.26 0.95 -7.76
N HIS A 3 -8.48 -0.23 -8.33
CA HIS A 3 -8.83 -1.41 -7.54
C HIS A 3 -7.56 -2.11 -7.04
N GLY A 4 -7.59 -2.62 -5.82
CA GLY A 4 -6.48 -3.37 -5.23
C GLY A 4 -6.26 -3.04 -3.76
N ALA A 5 -5.37 -3.80 -3.13
CA ALA A 5 -4.88 -3.50 -1.80
C ALA A 5 -3.57 -2.71 -1.93
N TYR A 6 -3.53 -1.53 -1.30
CA TYR A 6 -2.43 -0.58 -1.35
C TYR A 6 -1.56 -0.73 -0.11
N PHE A 7 -0.25 -0.74 -0.31
CA PHE A 7 0.77 -0.84 0.73
C PHE A 7 1.86 0.20 0.49
N ALA A 8 2.54 0.61 1.56
CA ALA A 8 3.73 1.44 1.50
C ALA A 8 4.82 0.81 2.37
N ASP A 9 6.06 1.03 2.01
CA ASP A 9 7.24 0.64 2.79
C ASP A 9 7.64 1.73 3.82
N ASN A 10 7.26 2.99 3.56
CA ASN A 10 7.36 4.09 4.51
C ASN A 10 6.09 4.18 5.40
N PRO A 11 6.20 3.96 6.72
CA PRO A 11 5.05 4.03 7.62
C PRO A 11 4.42 5.42 7.71
N SER A 12 5.16 6.50 7.45
CA SER A 12 4.62 7.86 7.42
C SER A 12 3.60 8.06 6.29
N VAL A 13 3.71 7.31 5.19
CA VAL A 13 2.72 7.33 4.10
C VAL A 13 1.44 6.65 4.58
N SER A 14 1.54 5.43 5.11
CA SER A 14 0.37 4.71 5.64
C SER A 14 -0.30 5.45 6.79
N HIS A 15 0.45 6.16 7.64
CA HIS A 15 -0.08 6.98 8.73
C HIS A 15 -1.10 8.03 8.24
N ARG A 16 -0.88 8.65 7.07
CA ARG A 16 -1.79 9.64 6.48
C ARG A 16 -3.21 9.08 6.22
N TYR A 17 -3.33 7.75 6.14
CA TYR A 17 -4.58 7.03 5.92
C TYR A 17 -5.15 6.40 7.20
N THR A 18 -4.59 6.73 8.37
CA THR A 18 -5.16 6.32 9.65
C THR A 18 -5.99 7.44 10.25
N GLU A 19 -7.09 7.07 10.91
CA GLU A 19 -7.84 7.96 11.80
C GLU A 19 -7.60 7.52 13.25
N ALA A 20 -7.46 8.49 14.15
CA ALA A 20 -7.33 8.19 15.57
C ALA A 20 -8.70 7.79 16.13
N ASN A 21 -8.70 6.81 17.04
CA ASN A 21 -9.86 6.46 17.82
C ASN A 21 -10.27 7.67 18.67
N PRO A 22 -11.52 8.15 18.60
CA PRO A 22 -11.96 9.33 19.34
C PRO A 22 -11.91 9.17 20.87
N ASP A 23 -11.95 7.93 21.38
CA ASP A 23 -12.04 7.67 22.82
C ASP A 23 -10.67 7.70 23.52
N ASP A 24 -9.62 7.20 22.87
CA ASP A 24 -8.29 7.00 23.47
C ASP A 24 -7.13 7.53 22.61
N ASN A 25 -7.44 8.19 21.49
CA ASN A 25 -6.48 8.72 20.51
C ASN A 25 -5.50 7.67 19.95
N THR A 26 -5.83 6.38 20.04
CA THR A 26 -4.99 5.33 19.46
C THR A 26 -5.22 5.18 17.96
N ARG A 27 -4.17 4.77 17.26
CA ARG A 27 -4.17 4.44 15.82
C ARG A 27 -3.69 3.03 15.63
N VAL A 28 -4.06 2.42 14.49
CA VAL A 28 -3.66 1.06 14.13
C VAL A 28 -3.02 1.06 12.74
N ILE A 29 -1.84 0.44 12.63
CA ILE A 29 -1.19 0.11 11.35
C ILE A 29 -0.95 -1.41 11.30
N TYR A 30 -1.16 -2.00 10.13
CA TYR A 30 -0.82 -3.40 9.85
C TYR A 30 0.42 -3.48 8.97
N TYR A 31 1.42 -4.20 9.44
CA TYR A 31 2.52 -4.67 8.59
C TYR A 31 2.12 -6.03 8.01
N ASN A 32 2.27 -6.15 6.71
CA ASN A 32 1.86 -7.32 5.95
C ASN A 32 3.07 -7.89 5.21
N LYS A 33 3.14 -9.22 5.10
CA LYS A 33 4.00 -9.86 4.10
C LYS A 33 3.25 -9.83 2.78
N VAL A 34 3.82 -9.15 1.78
CA VAL A 34 3.18 -8.97 0.46
C VAL A 34 4.00 -9.69 -0.61
N VAL A 35 3.34 -10.57 -1.37
CA VAL A 35 3.92 -11.29 -2.50
C VAL A 35 3.72 -10.47 -3.77
N LEU A 36 4.70 -9.63 -4.08
CA LEU A 36 4.66 -8.71 -5.22
C LEU A 36 4.86 -9.44 -6.55
N GLY A 37 5.78 -10.41 -6.60
CA GLY A 37 6.11 -11.13 -7.83
C GLY A 37 6.81 -10.23 -8.85
N ASN A 38 6.47 -10.40 -10.14
CA ASN A 38 6.94 -9.47 -11.18
C ASN A 38 6.13 -8.18 -11.15
N GLU A 39 6.80 -7.05 -10.92
CA GLU A 39 6.17 -5.76 -10.65
C GLU A 39 6.11 -4.88 -11.91
N SER A 40 4.97 -4.26 -12.17
CA SER A 40 4.85 -3.24 -13.20
C SER A 40 5.13 -1.87 -12.58
N ILE A 41 6.24 -1.23 -12.99
CA ILE A 41 6.59 0.11 -12.52
C ILE A 41 5.75 1.16 -13.25
N LEU A 42 5.07 2.01 -12.49
CA LEU A 42 4.32 3.15 -13.01
C LEU A 42 4.84 4.45 -12.42
N GLN A 43 5.21 5.39 -13.29
CA GLN A 43 5.70 6.72 -12.91
C GLN A 43 4.64 7.82 -13.08
N VAL A 44 3.49 7.46 -13.65
CA VAL A 44 2.37 8.36 -13.91
C VAL A 44 1.13 7.77 -13.26
N GLN A 45 0.37 8.63 -12.58
CA GLN A 45 -0.87 8.23 -11.94
C GLN A 45 -1.84 7.64 -12.96
N ASN A 46 -2.38 6.46 -12.66
CA ASN A 46 -3.43 5.83 -13.44
C ASN A 46 -4.47 5.23 -12.48
N ASN A 47 -5.60 5.94 -12.36
CA ASN A 47 -6.68 5.59 -11.44
C ASN A 47 -7.64 4.53 -12.01
N ASP A 48 -7.48 4.17 -13.29
CA ASP A 48 -8.36 3.23 -14.00
C ASP A 48 -7.82 1.80 -13.99
N LEU A 49 -6.68 1.56 -13.34
CA LEU A 49 -6.11 0.22 -13.18
C LEU A 49 -7.00 -0.64 -12.29
N MET A 50 -7.57 -1.68 -12.92
CA MET A 50 -8.40 -2.68 -12.27
C MET A 50 -7.63 -3.97 -11.92
N SER A 51 -6.46 -4.16 -12.50
CA SER A 51 -5.61 -5.34 -12.37
C SER A 51 -4.17 -5.01 -12.76
N ALA A 52 -3.19 -5.81 -12.31
CA ALA A 52 -1.82 -5.69 -12.79
C ALA A 52 -1.75 -5.86 -14.33
N PRO A 53 -0.91 -5.09 -15.04
CA PRO A 53 -0.73 -5.26 -16.49
C PRO A 53 -0.31 -6.68 -16.88
N LYS A 54 -0.59 -7.07 -18.12
CA LYS A 54 -0.27 -8.42 -18.62
C LYS A 54 1.21 -8.75 -18.44
N GLY A 55 1.49 -9.90 -17.81
CA GLY A 55 2.87 -10.35 -17.51
C GLY A 55 3.39 -9.92 -16.14
N TYR A 56 2.60 -9.14 -15.39
CA TYR A 56 2.93 -8.68 -14.05
C TYR A 56 1.92 -9.20 -13.02
N HIS A 57 2.29 -9.11 -11.74
CA HIS A 57 1.53 -9.64 -10.61
C HIS A 57 1.15 -8.54 -9.60
N SER A 58 1.89 -7.44 -9.61
CA SER A 58 1.65 -6.23 -8.81
C SER A 58 1.96 -4.99 -9.64
N THR A 59 1.58 -3.84 -9.08
CA THR A 59 1.97 -2.53 -9.58
C THR A 59 2.81 -1.84 -8.51
N HIS A 60 3.91 -1.23 -8.94
CA HIS A 60 4.77 -0.38 -8.11
C HIS A 60 4.64 1.05 -8.62
N GLY A 61 3.85 1.85 -7.91
CA GLY A 61 3.71 3.27 -8.14
C GLY A 61 4.91 4.02 -7.56
N GLN A 62 5.68 4.66 -8.43
CA GLN A 62 6.78 5.52 -8.05
C GLN A 62 6.43 6.96 -8.41
N SER A 63 6.57 7.88 -7.47
CA SER A 63 6.37 9.30 -7.73
C SER A 63 7.72 9.95 -8.04
N PRO A 64 8.03 10.32 -9.30
CA PRO A 64 9.31 10.94 -9.64
C PRO A 64 9.52 12.23 -8.82
N GLY A 65 10.62 12.29 -8.06
CA GLY A 65 10.97 13.45 -7.23
C GLY A 65 10.32 13.50 -5.84
N GLN A 66 9.46 12.54 -5.48
CA GLN A 66 8.99 12.35 -4.11
C GLN A 66 9.56 11.05 -3.55
N LEU A 67 10.77 11.14 -3.00
CA LEU A 67 11.40 10.04 -2.29
C LEU A 67 10.47 9.57 -1.16
N ASP A 68 10.38 8.27 -0.96
CA ASP A 68 9.63 7.60 0.13
C ASP A 68 8.09 7.69 0.07
N ASN A 69 7.51 7.96 -1.11
CA ASN A 69 6.07 7.88 -1.37
C ASN A 69 5.73 6.73 -2.35
N ASP A 70 6.52 5.66 -2.33
CA ASP A 70 6.27 4.49 -3.16
C ASP A 70 4.99 3.76 -2.67
N GLU A 71 4.18 3.35 -3.64
CA GLU A 71 2.95 2.59 -3.40
C GLU A 71 3.03 1.23 -4.10
N TYR A 72 2.69 0.18 -3.37
CA TYR A 72 2.65 -1.19 -3.87
C TYR A 72 1.21 -1.68 -3.90
N ILE A 73 0.76 -2.15 -5.05
CA ILE A 73 -0.63 -2.55 -5.27
C ILE A 73 -0.68 -4.01 -5.68
N VAL A 74 -1.45 -4.81 -4.95
CA VAL A 74 -1.77 -6.19 -5.31
C VAL A 74 -3.27 -6.36 -5.55
N TYR A 75 -3.62 -7.28 -6.44
CA TYR A 75 -4.99 -7.38 -6.99
C TYR A 75 -5.68 -8.70 -6.65
N ARG A 76 -4.96 -9.71 -6.16
CA ARG A 76 -5.51 -11.05 -5.88
C ARG A 76 -5.54 -11.36 -4.39
N TYR A 77 -6.57 -12.10 -3.99
CA TYR A 77 -6.65 -12.67 -2.64
C TYR A 77 -5.43 -13.58 -2.36
N GLY A 78 -4.88 -13.49 -1.15
CA GLY A 78 -3.72 -14.28 -0.72
C GLY A 78 -2.35 -13.68 -1.07
N GLN A 79 -2.27 -12.59 -1.83
CA GLN A 79 -0.99 -11.89 -2.06
C GLN A 79 -0.54 -11.07 -0.85
N ALA A 80 -1.41 -10.77 0.11
CA ALA A 80 -1.06 -10.09 1.34
C ALA A 80 -1.48 -10.94 2.55
N LEU A 81 -0.53 -11.17 3.46
CA LEU A 81 -0.75 -11.88 4.72
C LEU A 81 -0.44 -10.93 5.88
N PRO A 82 -1.41 -10.68 6.78
CA PRO A 82 -1.16 -9.92 8.01
C PRO A 82 -0.01 -10.55 8.79
N TYR A 83 0.95 -9.72 9.20
CA TYR A 83 2.12 -10.17 9.95
C TYR A 83 2.18 -9.56 11.35
N LEU A 84 1.97 -8.24 11.46
CA LEU A 84 2.00 -7.52 12.73
C LEU A 84 0.92 -6.43 12.75
N ARG A 85 0.21 -6.33 13.87
CA ARG A 85 -0.68 -5.21 14.19
C ARG A 85 0.03 -4.31 15.20
N ILE A 86 0.22 -3.04 14.84
CA ILE A 86 0.81 -2.04 15.72
C ILE A 86 -0.30 -1.08 16.16
N THR A 87 -0.47 -0.95 17.48
CA THR A 87 -1.29 0.10 18.09
C THR A 87 -0.35 1.13 18.70
N TYR A 88 -0.54 2.39 18.36
CA TYR A 88 0.29 3.50 18.82
C TYR A 88 -0.57 4.74 19.04
N ILE A 89 -0.04 5.68 19.82
CA ILE A 89 -0.63 7.02 19.97
C ILE A 89 0.17 7.94 19.03
N GLY A 90 -0.54 8.73 18.23
CA GLY A 90 0.04 9.65 17.26
C GLY A 90 -0.73 10.95 17.23
#